data_AF-A0AAU4WTD8-F1
#
_entry.id   AF-A0AAU4WTD8-F1
#
_cell.length_a   1.000
_cell.length_b   1.000
_cell.length_c   1.000
_cell.angle_alpha   90.00
_cell.angle_beta   90.00
_cell.angle_gamma   90.00
#
_symmetry.space_group_name_H-M   'P 1'
#
loop_
_entity.id
_entity.type
_entity.pdbx_description
1 polymer ?
#
loop_
_entity_poly.entity_id
_entity_poly.type
_entity_poly.pdbx_seq_one_letter_code
_entity_poly.pdbx_strand_id
1 'polypeptide(L)'
;MAERRAAPPPRAHVHARLGTTWIAAHSAHVEYRVLSAHLPQWRPAGVIDTVRLAKATYPDLPKYGLDALIKHVKPDLSQAPAQRHRATFDAYATAQLLIAMAKHYDCWDQIVAAAVPPGLPGTPEPEQEPTLW
;
A
#
# COMPACT_ATOMS: atom_id res chain seq x y z
N MET A 1 -2.62 -26.10 -22.70
CA MET A 1 -1.45 -25.69 -21.88
C MET A 1 -1.97 -25.31 -20.50
N ALA A 2 -1.82 -26.19 -19.50
CA ALA A 2 -2.31 -25.92 -18.14
C ALA A 2 -1.28 -25.05 -17.39
N GLU A 3 -1.71 -23.87 -16.96
CA GLU A 3 -0.90 -22.93 -16.20
C GLU A 3 -0.53 -23.55 -14.85
N ARG A 4 0.77 -23.84 -14.65
CA ARG A 4 1.29 -24.34 -13.37
C ARG A 4 1.11 -23.24 -12.33
N ARG A 5 0.15 -23.43 -11.41
CA ARG A 5 0.02 -22.59 -10.22
C ARG A 5 1.28 -22.77 -9.38
N ALA A 6 2.15 -21.77 -9.34
CA ALA A 6 3.32 -21.78 -8.48
C ALA A 6 2.88 -21.97 -7.02
N ALA A 7 3.50 -22.91 -6.31
CA ALA A 7 3.30 -23.06 -4.88
C ALA A 7 3.64 -21.72 -4.19
N PRO A 8 2.88 -21.30 -3.16
CA PRO A 8 3.19 -20.06 -2.46
C PRO A 8 4.62 -20.13 -1.92
N PRO A 9 5.41 -19.05 -2.04
CA PRO A 9 6.78 -19.05 -1.56
C PRO A 9 6.80 -19.35 -0.05
N PRO A 10 7.79 -20.10 0.45
CA PRO A 10 7.94 -20.35 1.87
C PRO A 10 7.96 -19.02 2.66
N ARG A 11 7.40 -19.01 3.89
CA ARG A 11 7.33 -17.80 4.75
C ARG A 11 8.67 -17.06 4.88
N ALA A 12 9.78 -17.80 4.96
CA ALA A 12 11.13 -17.26 5.00
C ALA A 12 11.49 -16.42 3.76
N HIS A 13 11.03 -16.83 2.59
CA HIS A 13 11.27 -16.13 1.32
C HIS A 13 10.49 -14.82 1.23
N VAL A 14 9.27 -14.78 1.77
CA VAL A 14 8.46 -13.56 1.87
C VAL A 14 9.09 -12.59 2.87
N HIS A 15 9.50 -13.07 4.03
CA HIS A 15 10.16 -12.25 5.05
C HIS A 15 11.44 -11.59 4.51
N ALA A 16 12.29 -12.35 3.81
CA ALA A 16 13.51 -11.83 3.21
C ALA A 16 13.25 -10.76 2.13
N ARG A 17 12.17 -10.89 1.35
CA ARG A 17 11.81 -9.92 0.32
C ARG A 17 11.19 -8.64 0.87
N LEU A 18 10.40 -8.75 1.95
CA LEU A 18 9.78 -7.59 2.57
C LEU A 18 10.79 -6.78 3.38
N GLY A 19 11.68 -7.44 4.11
CA GLY A 19 12.69 -6.79 4.95
C GLY A 19 12.04 -5.76 5.89
N THR A 20 12.64 -4.57 5.99
CA THR A 20 12.09 -3.42 6.72
C THR A 20 11.50 -2.37 5.78
N THR A 21 11.15 -2.72 4.54
CA THR A 21 10.67 -1.76 3.53
C THR A 21 9.29 -1.20 3.90
N TRP A 22 8.97 -0.02 3.39
CA TRP A 22 7.61 0.50 3.37
C TRP A 22 6.70 -0.40 2.52
N ILE A 23 5.50 -0.69 3.01
CA ILE A 23 4.49 -1.42 2.25
C ILE A 23 3.35 -0.49 1.85
N ALA A 24 2.82 -0.69 0.66
CA ALA A 24 1.62 -0.05 0.18
C ALA A 24 0.58 -1.09 -0.20
N ALA A 25 -0.67 -0.89 0.25
CA ALA A 25 -1.77 -1.80 -0.05
C ALA A 25 -3.09 -1.03 -0.19
N HIS A 26 -4.08 -1.71 -0.78
CA HIS A 26 -5.42 -1.17 -1.00
C HIS A 26 -6.34 -1.65 0.13
N SER A 27 -6.56 -0.80 1.13
CA SER A 27 -7.11 -1.15 2.46
C SER A 27 -6.08 -1.78 3.42
N ALA A 28 -4.88 -1.19 3.46
CA ALA A 28 -3.66 -1.77 4.02
C ALA A 28 -3.73 -2.35 5.44
N HIS A 29 -4.72 -1.93 6.25
CA HIS A 29 -4.97 -2.53 7.56
C HIS A 29 -5.27 -4.04 7.47
N VAL A 30 -6.00 -4.48 6.45
CA VAL A 30 -6.36 -5.90 6.25
C VAL A 30 -5.11 -6.70 5.88
N GLU A 31 -4.34 -6.23 4.90
CA GLU A 31 -3.12 -6.90 4.45
C GLU A 31 -2.07 -6.96 5.56
N TYR A 32 -1.86 -5.86 6.28
CA TYR A 32 -0.92 -5.80 7.39
C TYR A 32 -1.28 -6.79 8.50
N ARG A 33 -2.56 -6.89 8.87
CA ARG A 33 -3.02 -7.86 9.88
C ARG A 33 -2.73 -9.30 9.46
N VAL A 34 -3.03 -9.66 8.21
CA VAL A 34 -2.79 -11.01 7.68
C VAL A 34 -1.30 -11.31 7.63
N LEU A 35 -0.48 -10.38 7.11
CA LEU A 35 0.97 -10.55 7.05
C LEU A 35 1.58 -10.67 8.44
N SER A 36 1.16 -9.85 9.40
CA SER A 36 1.65 -9.90 10.78
C SER A 36 1.30 -11.22 11.47
N ALA A 37 0.11 -11.79 11.22
CA ALA A 37 -0.26 -13.11 11.73
C ALA A 37 0.64 -14.22 11.16
N HIS A 38 1.05 -14.09 9.90
CA HIS A 38 1.95 -15.04 9.24
C HIS A 38 3.44 -14.74 9.46
N LEU A 39 3.80 -13.54 9.88
CA LEU A 39 5.18 -13.09 10.08
C LEU A 39 5.24 -12.24 11.36
N PRO A 40 5.08 -12.86 12.56
CA PRO A 40 4.90 -12.12 13.81
C PRO A 40 6.10 -11.26 14.22
N GLN A 41 7.28 -11.51 13.65
CA GLN A 41 8.51 -10.74 13.89
C GLN A 41 8.76 -9.68 12.82
N TRP A 42 7.96 -9.65 11.76
CA TRP A 42 8.16 -8.71 10.67
C TRP A 42 7.74 -7.30 11.09
N ARG A 43 8.65 -6.33 10.88
CA ARG A 43 8.44 -4.92 11.21
C ARG A 43 8.76 -4.06 9.98
N PRO A 44 7.75 -3.63 9.20
CA PRO A 44 7.98 -2.70 8.10
C PRO A 44 8.33 -1.31 8.63
N ALA A 45 9.07 -0.51 7.85
CA ALA A 45 9.35 0.89 8.18
C ALA A 45 8.06 1.75 8.20
N GLY A 46 7.07 1.39 7.38
CA GLY A 46 5.77 2.00 7.42
C GLY A 46 4.74 1.37 6.49
N VAL A 47 3.48 1.76 6.65
CA VAL A 47 2.34 1.21 5.90
C VAL A 47 1.51 2.32 5.27
N ILE A 48 1.51 2.38 3.94
CA ILE A 48 0.68 3.29 3.14
C ILE A 48 -0.63 2.59 2.78
N ASP A 49 -1.75 3.18 3.18
CA ASP A 49 -3.07 2.79 2.69
C ASP A 49 -3.50 3.66 1.51
N THR A 50 -3.52 3.05 0.32
CA THR A 50 -3.89 3.75 -0.91
C THR A 50 -5.36 4.20 -0.94
N VAL A 51 -6.26 3.61 -0.13
CA VAL A 51 -7.63 4.13 0.01
C VAL A 51 -7.63 5.46 0.76
N ARG A 52 -6.81 5.57 1.81
CA ARG A 52 -6.64 6.83 2.57
C ARG A 52 -6.02 7.91 1.69
N LEU A 53 -4.94 7.55 0.98
CA LEU A 53 -4.31 8.45 0.03
C LEU A 53 -5.30 8.92 -1.05
N ALA A 54 -6.09 8.02 -1.60
CA ALA A 54 -7.10 8.36 -2.61
C ALA A 54 -8.18 9.32 -2.08
N LYS A 55 -8.66 9.12 -0.84
CA LYS A 55 -9.61 10.04 -0.20
C LYS A 55 -9.03 11.43 0.03
N ALA A 56 -7.75 11.52 0.37
CA ALA A 56 -7.07 12.80 0.52
C ALA A 56 -6.82 13.48 -0.83
N THR A 57 -6.53 12.69 -1.88
CA THR A 57 -6.22 13.22 -3.23
C THR A 57 -7.49 13.60 -4.00
N TYR A 58 -8.58 12.84 -3.85
CA TYR A 58 -9.81 12.97 -4.64
C TYR A 58 -11.07 12.95 -3.74
N PRO A 59 -11.30 13.97 -2.91
CA PRO A 59 -12.26 13.91 -1.78
C PRO A 59 -13.71 13.55 -2.15
N ASP A 60 -14.14 13.85 -3.38
CA ASP A 60 -15.55 13.79 -3.79
C ASP A 60 -15.91 12.57 -4.67
N LEU A 61 -15.07 11.53 -4.68
CA LEU A 61 -15.39 10.31 -5.43
C LEU A 61 -16.52 9.51 -4.78
N PRO A 62 -17.47 8.97 -5.58
CA PRO A 62 -18.58 8.19 -5.03
C PRO A 62 -18.14 6.85 -4.44
N LYS A 63 -16.98 6.32 -4.89
CA LYS A 63 -16.41 5.04 -4.45
C LYS A 63 -14.89 5.07 -4.56
N TYR A 64 -14.23 4.39 -3.62
CA TYR A 64 -12.76 4.29 -3.54
C TYR A 64 -12.23 2.86 -3.67
N GLY A 65 -13.07 1.90 -4.07
CA GLY A 65 -12.59 0.55 -4.38
C GLY A 65 -11.65 0.58 -5.59
N LEU A 66 -10.75 -0.40 -5.66
CA LEU A 66 -9.69 -0.49 -6.68
C LEU A 66 -10.24 -0.26 -8.09
N ASP A 67 -11.38 -0.87 -8.40
CA ASP A 67 -12.04 -0.76 -9.68
C ASP A 67 -12.50 0.66 -10.03
N ALA A 68 -13.03 1.38 -9.03
CA ALA A 68 -13.47 2.76 -9.18
C ALA A 68 -12.27 3.69 -9.39
N LEU A 69 -11.19 3.47 -8.63
CA LEU A 69 -9.97 4.25 -8.75
C LEU A 69 -9.24 4.01 -10.08
N ILE A 70 -9.14 2.77 -10.55
CA ILE A 70 -8.58 2.47 -11.88
C ILE A 70 -9.39 3.20 -12.96
N LYS A 71 -10.72 3.21 -12.87
CA LYS A 71 -11.58 3.90 -13.84
C LYS A 71 -11.40 5.43 -13.80
N HIS A 72 -11.23 5.99 -12.60
CA HIS A 72 -11.05 7.43 -12.40
C HIS A 72 -9.68 7.91 -12.85
N VAL A 73 -8.61 7.30 -12.30
CA VAL A 73 -7.22 7.71 -12.50
C VAL A 73 -6.67 7.25 -13.86
N LYS A 74 -7.20 6.14 -14.40
CA LYS A 74 -6.74 5.51 -15.65
C LYS A 74 -5.22 5.29 -15.69
N PRO A 75 -4.62 4.63 -14.70
CA PRO A 75 -3.19 4.33 -14.72
C PRO A 75 -2.85 3.42 -15.92
N ASP A 76 -1.60 3.49 -16.39
CA ASP A 76 -1.11 2.53 -17.37
C ASP A 76 -0.94 1.15 -16.70
N LEU A 77 -1.79 0.21 -17.13
CA LEU A 77 -1.82 -1.19 -16.68
C LEU A 77 -1.43 -2.16 -17.80
N SER A 78 -0.86 -1.69 -18.91
CA SER A 78 -0.49 -2.52 -20.06
C SER A 78 0.52 -3.62 -19.71
N GLN A 79 1.35 -3.39 -18.69
CA GLN A 79 2.34 -4.33 -18.17
C GLN A 79 1.84 -5.11 -16.94
N ALA A 80 0.56 -5.00 -16.59
CA ALA A 80 0.04 -5.69 -15.43
C ALA A 80 0.13 -7.22 -15.63
N PRO A 81 0.72 -7.95 -14.67
CA PRO A 81 0.78 -9.40 -14.75
C PRO A 81 -0.60 -10.00 -14.49
N ALA A 82 -0.98 -10.98 -15.30
CA ALA A 82 -2.26 -11.70 -15.20
C ALA A 82 -3.52 -10.82 -15.38
N GLN A 83 -4.68 -11.42 -15.14
CA GLN A 83 -5.99 -10.75 -15.25
C GLN A 83 -6.43 -10.15 -13.91
N ARG A 84 -7.39 -9.22 -13.97
CA ARG A 84 -8.07 -8.62 -12.81
C ARG A 84 -8.57 -9.68 -11.82
N HIS A 85 -8.55 -9.36 -10.52
CA HIS A 85 -8.88 -10.25 -9.39
C HIS A 85 -7.83 -11.33 -9.10
N ARG A 86 -6.68 -11.27 -9.77
CA ARG A 86 -5.47 -11.97 -9.33
C ARG A 86 -4.70 -11.02 -8.43
N ALA A 87 -4.28 -11.52 -7.26
CA ALA A 87 -3.51 -10.73 -6.30
C ALA A 87 -2.30 -10.02 -6.93
N THR A 88 -1.64 -10.65 -7.91
CA THR A 88 -0.52 -10.02 -8.65
C THR A 88 -0.95 -8.83 -9.49
N PHE A 89 -2.09 -8.92 -10.17
CA PHE A 89 -2.67 -7.80 -10.92
C PHE A 89 -3.07 -6.67 -9.97
N ASP A 90 -3.77 -7.01 -8.88
CA ASP A 90 -4.27 -6.02 -7.94
C ASP A 90 -3.12 -5.27 -7.23
N ALA A 91 -2.03 -5.98 -6.90
CA ALA A 91 -0.80 -5.38 -6.37
C ALA A 91 -0.14 -4.42 -7.39
N TYR A 92 -0.05 -4.83 -8.66
CA TYR A 92 0.49 -3.98 -9.72
C TYR A 92 -0.38 -2.73 -9.92
N ALA A 93 -1.69 -2.88 -10.02
CA ALA A 93 -2.61 -1.76 -10.17
C ALA A 93 -2.55 -0.80 -8.97
N THR A 94 -2.44 -1.33 -7.75
CA THR A 94 -2.26 -0.55 -6.52
C THR A 94 -0.95 0.26 -6.57
N ALA A 95 0.15 -0.34 -7.03
CA ALA A 95 1.43 0.36 -7.19
C ALA A 95 1.33 1.51 -8.22
N GLN A 96 0.68 1.28 -9.36
CA GLN A 96 0.48 2.33 -10.36
C GLN A 96 -0.42 3.46 -9.86
N LEU A 97 -1.47 3.13 -9.08
CA LEU A 97 -2.30 4.14 -8.44
C LEU A 97 -1.51 4.96 -7.41
N LEU A 98 -0.66 4.31 -6.60
CA LEU A 98 0.22 5.02 -5.66
C LEU A 98 1.11 6.02 -6.40
N ILE A 99 1.79 5.59 -7.46
CA ILE A 99 2.66 6.46 -8.26
C ILE A 99 1.87 7.62 -8.87
N ALA A 100 0.66 7.38 -9.35
CA ALA A 100 -0.20 8.42 -9.92
C ALA A 100 -0.62 9.44 -8.86
N MET A 101 -1.08 8.99 -7.69
CA MET A 101 -1.53 9.87 -6.60
C MET A 101 -0.37 10.62 -5.95
N ALA A 102 0.81 10.02 -5.84
CA ALA A 102 2.00 10.65 -5.28
C ALA A 102 2.40 11.95 -6.01
N LYS A 103 2.02 12.11 -7.29
CA LYS A 103 2.26 13.34 -8.07
C LYS A 103 1.46 14.56 -7.59
N HIS A 104 0.48 14.36 -6.71
CA HIS A 104 -0.31 15.45 -6.11
C HIS A 104 0.30 16.01 -4.83
N TYR A 105 1.47 15.49 -4.41
CA TYR A 105 2.15 15.87 -3.19
C TYR A 105 3.57 16.33 -3.50
N ASP A 106 4.04 17.34 -2.78
CA ASP A 106 5.36 17.94 -3.01
C ASP A 106 6.48 17.10 -2.39
N CYS A 107 6.18 16.39 -1.30
CA CYS A 107 7.15 15.59 -0.58
C CYS A 107 6.56 14.32 0.03
N TRP A 108 7.47 13.42 0.41
CA TRP A 108 7.14 12.15 1.04
C TRP A 108 6.35 12.31 2.33
N ASP A 109 6.68 13.30 3.16
CA ASP A 109 6.04 13.50 4.47
C ASP A 109 4.55 13.81 4.34
N GLN A 110 4.15 14.53 3.29
CA GLN A 110 2.72 14.77 3.00
C GLN A 110 1.99 13.48 2.62
N ILE A 111 2.65 12.58 1.86
CA ILE A 111 2.10 11.26 1.52
C ILE A 111 1.95 10.42 2.78
N VAL A 112 2.96 10.40 3.65
CA VAL A 112 2.93 9.68 4.94
C VAL A 112 1.78 10.19 5.80
N ALA A 113 1.67 11.51 5.97
CA ALA A 113 0.61 12.13 6.78
C ALA A 113 -0.80 11.80 6.25
N ALA A 114 -0.99 11.76 4.93
CA ALA A 114 -2.27 11.45 4.32
C ALA A 114 -2.61 9.94 4.35
N ALA A 115 -1.62 9.07 4.15
CA ALA A 115 -1.85 7.68 3.79
C ALA A 115 -1.61 6.67 4.91
N VAL A 116 -0.81 6.99 5.94
CA VAL A 116 -0.55 6.03 7.02
C VAL A 116 -1.79 5.91 7.91
N PRO A 117 -2.33 4.69 8.12
CA PRO A 117 -3.43 4.49 9.06
C PRO A 117 -2.99 4.70 10.52
N PRO A 118 -3.82 5.31 11.38
CA PRO A 118 -3.53 5.41 12.81
C PRO A 118 -3.24 4.04 13.43
N GLY A 119 -2.18 3.98 14.23
CA GLY A 119 -1.77 2.74 14.92
C GLY A 119 -1.03 1.74 14.03
N LEU A 120 -0.71 2.10 12.78
CA LEU A 120 0.21 1.32 11.93
C LEU A 120 1.62 1.95 11.90
N PRO A 121 2.65 1.13 11.60
CA PRO A 121 4.01 1.63 11.41
C PRO A 121 4.08 2.80 10.41
N GLY A 122 4.98 3.74 10.65
CA GLY A 122 5.15 4.95 9.83
C GLY A 122 4.26 6.12 10.22
N THR A 123 3.47 6.00 11.30
CA THR A 123 2.74 7.16 11.87
C THR A 123 3.80 8.18 12.31
N PRO A 124 3.74 9.44 11.86
CA PRO A 124 4.66 10.48 12.33
C PRO A 124 4.58 10.55 13.86
N GLU A 125 5.71 10.42 14.54
CA GLU A 125 5.75 10.75 15.96
C GLU A 125 5.44 12.24 16.09
N PRO A 126 4.56 12.66 17.02
CA PRO A 126 4.39 14.08 17.28
C PRO A 126 5.77 14.64 17.64
N GLU A 127 6.17 15.75 17.01
CA GLU A 127 7.37 16.48 17.40
C GLU A 127 7.30 16.69 18.91
N GLN A 128 8.22 16.04 19.64
CA GLN A 128 8.40 16.33 21.05
C GLN A 128 8.91 17.77 21.08
N GLU A 129 8.04 18.71 21.47
CA GLU A 129 8.48 20.07 21.78
C GLU A 129 9.68 19.94 22.70
N PRO A 130 10.86 20.49 22.33
CA PRO A 130 12.02 20.41 23.19
C PRO A 130 11.61 21.04 24.51
N THR A 131 11.55 20.22 25.55
CA THR A 131 11.24 20.68 26.88
C THR A 131 12.36 21.62 27.29
N LEU A 132 12.09 22.93 27.20
CA LEU A 132 12.92 23.97 27.79
C LEU A 132 12.90 23.74 29.31
N TRP A 133 13.91 23.02 29.80
CA TRP A 133 14.33 23.00 31.19
C TRP A 133 15.74 23.58 31.28
#